data_AF-A0A087QU27-F1
#
_entry.id   AF-A0A087QU27-F1
#
_cell.length_a   1.000
_cell.length_b   1.000
_cell.length_c   1.000
_cell.angle_alpha   90.00
_cell.angle_beta   90.00
_cell.angle_gamma   90.00
#
_symmetry.space_group_name_H-M   'P 1'
#
loop_
_entity.id
_entity.type
_entity.pdbx_description
1 polymer ?
#
loop_
_entity_poly.entity_id
_entity_poly.type
_entity_poly.pdbx_seq_one_letter_code
_entity_poly.pdbx_strand_id
1 'polypeptide(L)'
;QILGKAYAVLSDAEQRAVYDEQGTVDEEGAALRGERDWQDYWRLLFKKISVKDIEDFEKSYKDSEEELADIKAAYMDFEGDMDRIMESVLCVDYTDEPRIRKIIEKAIDSGEVPSYKGFVKESKQKMIARKRRVEKEAREAEKTKDELGLGGEDDLKALIQSRNKDRKKEMDDFLAQLEAKYGNNAKKGGKKTAAKKGK
;
A
#
# COMPACT_ATOMS: atom_id res chain seq x y z
N GLN A 1 -1.50 -3.14 -24.16
CA GLN A 1 -0.29 -2.80 -24.98
C GLN A 1 -0.61 -1.88 -26.17
N ILE A 2 -1.75 -2.00 -26.85
CA ILE A 2 -2.08 -1.22 -28.07
C ILE A 2 -2.10 0.30 -27.85
N LEU A 3 -2.68 0.78 -26.74
CA LEU A 3 -2.77 2.22 -26.45
C LEU A 3 -1.40 2.91 -26.32
N GLY A 4 -0.40 2.19 -25.80
CA GLY A 4 0.98 2.70 -25.69
C GLY A 4 1.70 2.78 -27.02
N LYS A 5 1.44 1.82 -27.91
CA LYS A 5 1.95 1.84 -29.29
C LYS A 5 1.38 3.01 -30.08
N ALA A 6 0.06 3.23 -29.96
CA ALA A 6 -0.62 4.37 -30.58
C ALA A 6 -0.06 5.70 -30.08
N TYR A 7 0.08 5.88 -28.75
CA TYR A 7 0.72 7.08 -28.22
C TYR A 7 2.19 7.21 -28.67
N ALA A 8 2.96 6.12 -28.83
CA ALA A 8 4.36 6.21 -29.29
C ALA A 8 4.50 6.79 -30.69
N VAL A 9 3.71 6.28 -31.62
CA VAL A 9 3.68 6.75 -33.01
C VAL A 9 3.12 8.17 -33.06
N LEU A 10 2.04 8.43 -32.34
CA LEU A 10 1.35 9.71 -32.41
C LEU A 10 2.02 10.79 -31.55
N SER A 11 2.78 10.51 -30.50
CA SER A 11 3.39 11.56 -29.66
C SER A 11 4.60 12.22 -30.30
N ASP A 12 5.30 11.50 -31.18
CA ASP A 12 6.50 11.97 -31.87
C ASP A 12 6.14 12.53 -33.25
N ALA A 13 6.62 13.74 -33.56
CA ALA A 13 6.22 14.44 -34.79
C ALA A 13 6.75 13.77 -36.06
N GLU A 14 7.93 13.15 -36.00
CA GLU A 14 8.54 12.47 -37.15
C GLU A 14 7.84 11.13 -37.40
N GLN A 15 7.59 10.36 -36.34
CA GLN A 15 6.85 9.09 -36.44
C GLN A 15 5.39 9.31 -36.86
N ARG A 16 4.76 10.38 -36.36
CA ARG A 16 3.41 10.77 -36.78
C ARG A 16 3.38 11.12 -38.26
N ALA A 17 4.34 11.90 -38.76
CA ALA A 17 4.41 12.25 -40.18
C ALA A 17 4.58 11.02 -41.07
N VAL A 18 5.45 10.07 -40.69
CA VAL A 18 5.62 8.80 -41.42
C VAL A 18 4.33 7.98 -41.42
N TYR A 19 3.63 7.92 -40.29
CA TYR A 19 2.33 7.25 -40.20
C TYR A 19 1.26 7.93 -41.06
N ASP A 20 1.18 9.26 -41.03
CA ASP A 20 0.21 10.04 -41.81
C ASP A 20 0.47 9.89 -43.33
N GLU A 21 1.73 9.73 -43.74
CA GLU A 21 2.10 9.53 -45.15
C GLU A 21 1.93 8.08 -45.63
N GLN A 22 2.32 7.09 -44.82
CA GLN A 22 2.40 5.68 -45.25
C GLN A 22 1.20 4.84 -44.79
N GLY A 23 0.47 5.27 -43.77
CA GLY A 23 -0.64 4.53 -43.17
C GLY A 23 -0.24 3.25 -42.44
N THR A 24 1.06 2.99 -42.26
CA THR A 24 1.60 1.77 -41.65
C THR A 24 2.48 2.09 -40.45
N VAL A 25 2.50 1.19 -39.46
CA VAL A 25 3.35 1.28 -38.26
C VAL A 25 4.39 0.17 -38.31
N ASP A 26 5.67 0.52 -38.19
CA ASP A 26 6.74 -0.46 -38.02
C ASP A 26 6.70 -1.03 -36.59
N GLU A 27 6.01 -2.16 -36.42
CA GLU A 27 5.88 -2.84 -35.13
C GLU A 27 7.21 -3.32 -34.53
N GLU A 28 8.27 -3.40 -35.35
CA GLU A 28 9.62 -3.75 -34.94
C GLU A 28 10.54 -2.53 -34.81
N GLY A 29 10.03 -1.30 -34.90
CA GLY A 29 10.82 -0.09 -34.79
C GLY A 29 11.41 0.13 -33.39
N ALA A 30 12.60 0.74 -33.30
CA ALA A 30 13.27 1.03 -32.02
C ALA A 30 12.39 1.85 -31.04
N ALA A 31 11.50 2.71 -31.56
CA ALA A 31 10.53 3.49 -30.79
C ALA A 31 9.46 2.62 -30.08
N LEU A 32 9.22 1.40 -30.58
CA LEU A 32 8.27 0.42 -30.04
C LEU A 32 8.95 -0.73 -29.27
N ARG A 33 10.29 -0.84 -29.35
CA ARG A 33 11.11 -1.82 -28.61
C ARG A 33 11.51 -1.38 -27.20
N GLY A 34 11.45 -0.08 -26.88
CA GLY A 34 11.75 0.39 -25.53
C GLY A 34 10.69 -0.11 -24.54
N GLU A 35 11.11 -0.68 -23.41
CA GLU A 35 10.26 -0.78 -22.21
C GLU A 35 9.89 0.65 -21.80
N ARG A 36 8.77 1.15 -22.33
CA ARG A 36 8.34 2.51 -22.06
C ARG A 36 8.01 2.61 -20.59
N ASP A 37 8.65 3.53 -19.89
CA ASP A 37 8.38 3.81 -18.49
C ASP A 37 6.95 4.37 -18.39
N TRP A 38 6.00 3.48 -18.18
CA TRP A 38 4.60 3.83 -17.99
C TRP A 38 4.45 4.83 -16.85
N GLN A 39 5.32 4.77 -15.84
CA GLN A 39 5.30 5.71 -14.74
C GLN A 39 5.49 7.15 -15.24
N ASP A 40 6.39 7.38 -16.19
CA ASP A 40 6.64 8.72 -16.75
C ASP A 40 5.46 9.22 -17.59
N TYR A 41 4.84 8.33 -18.37
CA TYR A 41 3.62 8.66 -19.12
C TYR A 41 2.44 9.01 -18.19
N TRP A 42 2.21 8.21 -17.15
CA TRP A 42 1.16 8.47 -16.16
C TRP A 42 1.43 9.75 -15.37
N ARG A 43 2.70 10.09 -15.08
CA ARG A 43 3.08 11.37 -14.44
C ARG A 43 2.85 12.60 -15.33
N LEU A 44 2.82 12.42 -16.65
CA LEU A 44 2.50 13.50 -17.59
C LEU A 44 1.00 13.80 -17.64
N LEU A 45 0.16 12.76 -17.46
CA LEU A 45 -1.29 12.89 -17.41
C LEU A 45 -1.81 13.29 -16.03
N PHE A 46 -1.20 12.77 -14.97
CA PHE A 46 -1.63 12.99 -13.59
C PHE A 46 -0.47 13.54 -12.78
N LYS A 47 -0.68 14.71 -12.16
CA LYS A 47 0.29 15.29 -11.24
C LYS A 47 0.61 14.27 -10.14
N LYS A 48 1.87 14.20 -9.75
CA LYS A 48 2.26 13.41 -8.57
C LYS A 48 1.55 14.02 -7.36
N ILE A 49 0.67 13.24 -6.74
CA ILE A 49 0.01 13.64 -5.49
C ILE A 49 1.09 13.71 -4.41
N SER A 50 1.22 14.88 -3.80
CA SER A 50 2.09 15.11 -2.65
C SER A 50 1.29 15.01 -1.35
N VAL A 51 1.98 14.86 -0.22
CA VAL A 51 1.35 14.94 1.10
C VAL A 51 0.63 16.27 1.27
N LYS A 52 1.20 17.36 0.74
CA LYS A 52 0.59 18.68 0.76
C LYS A 52 -0.74 18.74 -0.02
N ASP A 53 -0.85 18.06 -1.17
CA ASP A 53 -2.13 18.00 -1.91
C ASP A 53 -3.22 17.31 -1.08
N ILE A 54 -2.86 16.31 -0.27
CA ILE A 54 -3.80 15.61 0.62
C ILE A 54 -4.23 16.52 1.78
N GLU A 55 -3.28 17.22 2.41
CA GLU A 55 -3.58 18.17 3.48
C GLU A 55 -4.42 19.36 3.00
N ASP A 56 -4.16 19.86 1.79
CA ASP A 56 -4.92 20.95 1.19
C ASP A 56 -6.34 20.49 0.83
N PHE A 57 -6.49 19.25 0.32
CA PHE A 57 -7.80 18.64 0.09
C PHE A 57 -8.58 18.46 1.40
N GLU A 58 -7.97 17.89 2.43
CA GLU A 58 -8.60 17.69 3.75
C GLU A 58 -9.17 19.01 4.30
N LYS A 59 -8.39 20.09 4.22
CA LYS A 59 -8.84 21.42 4.68
C LYS A 59 -10.00 21.98 3.86
N SER A 60 -10.03 21.70 2.57
CA SER A 60 -11.12 22.15 1.69
C SER A 60 -12.40 21.32 1.84
N TYR A 61 -12.24 20.05 2.21
CA TYR A 61 -13.35 19.11 2.39
C TYR A 61 -13.99 19.24 3.77
N LYS A 62 -13.20 19.39 4.84
CA LYS A 62 -13.74 19.56 6.20
C LYS A 62 -14.59 20.83 6.31
N ASP A 63 -15.75 20.69 6.94
CA ASP A 63 -16.82 21.68 7.09
C ASP A 63 -17.40 22.21 5.76
N SER A 64 -17.15 21.51 4.64
CA SER A 64 -17.75 21.82 3.34
C SER A 64 -19.17 21.27 3.20
N GLU A 65 -19.90 21.75 2.20
CA GLU A 65 -21.22 21.19 1.85
C GLU A 65 -21.13 19.73 1.39
N GLU A 66 -20.02 19.34 0.77
CA GLU A 66 -19.75 17.97 0.33
C GLU A 66 -19.62 17.04 1.54
N GLU A 67 -18.84 17.42 2.55
CA GLU A 67 -18.72 16.62 3.78
C GLU A 67 -20.07 16.50 4.50
N LEU A 68 -20.85 17.58 4.58
CA LEU A 68 -22.19 17.54 5.19
C LEU A 68 -23.12 16.58 4.45
N ALA A 69 -23.04 16.53 3.12
CA ALA A 69 -23.83 15.59 2.31
C ALA A 69 -23.38 14.14 2.55
N ASP A 70 -22.07 13.90 2.56
CA ASP A 70 -21.49 12.56 2.78
C ASP A 70 -21.79 12.03 4.18
N ILE A 71 -21.71 12.87 5.22
CA ILE A 71 -22.10 12.49 6.59
C ILE A 71 -23.57 12.10 6.65
N LYS A 72 -24.47 12.85 5.99
CA LYS A 72 -25.90 12.55 5.97
C LYS A 72 -26.19 11.25 5.20
N ALA A 73 -25.52 11.05 4.07
CA ALA A 73 -25.63 9.82 3.29
C ALA A 73 -25.18 8.61 4.11
N ALA A 74 -24.00 8.67 4.73
CA ALA A 74 -23.49 7.62 5.61
C ALA A 74 -24.42 7.37 6.80
N TYR A 75 -24.97 8.43 7.40
CA TYR A 75 -25.94 8.32 8.49
C TYR A 75 -27.19 7.54 8.09
N MET A 76 -27.72 7.81 6.89
CA MET A 76 -28.86 7.08 6.34
C MET A 76 -28.53 5.63 5.99
N ASP A 77 -27.41 5.40 5.32
CA ASP A 77 -26.98 4.06 4.87
C ASP A 77 -26.70 3.11 6.05
N PHE A 78 -26.21 3.65 7.17
CA PHE A 78 -25.87 2.88 8.36
C PHE A 78 -26.85 3.05 9.52
N GLU A 79 -28.03 3.62 9.27
CA GLU A 79 -29.11 3.80 10.26
C GLU A 79 -28.60 4.39 11.60
N GLY A 80 -27.69 5.37 11.50
CA GLY A 80 -27.10 6.05 12.64
C GLY A 80 -26.05 5.26 13.44
N ASP A 81 -25.47 4.18 12.90
CA ASP A 81 -24.33 3.51 13.52
C ASP A 81 -23.03 4.31 13.36
N MET A 82 -22.63 5.00 14.42
CA MET A 82 -21.43 5.83 14.45
C MET A 82 -20.13 5.05 14.17
N ASP A 83 -20.05 3.74 14.44
CA ASP A 83 -18.83 2.97 14.09
C ASP A 83 -18.64 2.98 12.57
N ARG A 84 -19.71 2.70 11.82
CA ARG A 84 -19.66 2.62 10.35
C ARG A 84 -19.56 3.99 9.70
N ILE A 85 -20.19 5.01 10.28
CA ILE A 85 -20.09 6.38 9.79
C ILE A 85 -18.64 6.86 9.87
N MET A 86 -17.98 6.67 11.02
CA MET A 86 -16.59 7.08 11.22
C MET A 86 -15.60 6.32 10.31
N GLU A 87 -15.93 5.08 9.93
CA GLU A 87 -15.10 4.25 9.02
C GLU A 87 -15.32 4.56 7.53
N SER A 88 -16.41 5.24 7.16
CA SER A 88 -16.81 5.46 5.76
C SER A 88 -16.56 6.88 5.26
N VAL A 89 -16.72 7.89 6.12
CA VAL A 89 -16.57 9.29 5.73
C VAL A 89 -15.08 9.64 5.53
N LEU A 90 -14.79 10.39 4.47
CA LEU A 90 -13.42 10.79 4.12
C LEU A 90 -12.82 11.73 5.16
N CYS A 91 -11.49 11.68 5.30
CA CYS A 91 -10.71 12.61 6.14
C CYS A 91 -11.14 12.65 7.62
N VAL A 92 -11.81 11.62 8.10
CA VAL A 92 -12.27 11.53 9.49
C VAL A 92 -11.20 10.90 10.36
N ASP A 93 -10.83 11.60 11.43
CA ASP A 93 -10.09 11.03 12.54
C ASP A 93 -11.03 10.74 13.73
N TYR A 94 -10.62 9.85 14.64
CA TYR A 94 -11.42 9.57 15.85
C TYR A 94 -11.65 10.82 16.71
N THR A 95 -10.78 11.83 16.63
CA THR A 95 -10.95 13.12 17.29
C THR A 95 -12.07 13.97 16.70
N ASP A 96 -12.51 13.69 15.46
CA ASP A 96 -13.60 14.39 14.77
C ASP A 96 -15.00 13.92 15.19
N GLU A 97 -15.13 12.79 15.90
CA GLU A 97 -16.42 12.24 16.32
C GLU A 97 -17.35 13.27 16.99
N PRO A 98 -16.89 14.13 17.93
CA PRO A 98 -17.75 15.13 18.54
C PRO A 98 -18.26 16.20 17.55
N ARG A 99 -17.52 16.49 16.48
CA ARG A 99 -17.91 17.43 15.43
C ARG A 99 -18.96 16.79 14.52
N ILE A 100 -18.70 15.57 14.06
CA ILE A 100 -19.62 14.81 13.19
C ILE A 100 -20.95 14.54 13.90
N ARG A 101 -20.91 14.19 15.19
CA ARG A 101 -22.11 14.00 15.99
C ARG A 101 -22.96 15.28 16.07
N LYS A 102 -22.34 16.46 16.22
CA LYS A 102 -23.06 17.75 16.18
C LYS A 102 -23.67 18.05 14.81
N ILE A 103 -23.01 17.67 13.72
CA ILE A 103 -23.55 17.82 12.36
C ILE A 103 -24.82 16.98 12.21
N ILE A 104 -24.78 15.72 12.65
CA ILE A 104 -25.92 14.80 12.62
C ILE A 104 -27.05 15.30 13.53
N GLU A 105 -26.75 15.75 14.75
CA GLU A 105 -27.74 16.32 15.68
C GLU A 105 -28.46 17.52 15.04
N LYS A 106 -27.72 18.44 14.43
CA LYS A 106 -28.32 19.58 13.70
C LYS A 106 -29.21 19.12 12.53
N ALA A 107 -28.80 18.10 11.78
CA ALA A 107 -29.56 17.57 10.65
C ALA A 107 -30.84 16.84 11.10
N ILE A 108 -30.83 16.22 12.28
CA ILE A 108 -32.02 15.63 12.91
C ILE A 108 -32.96 16.74 13.38
N ASP A 109 -32.42 17.76 14.05
CA ASP A 109 -33.19 18.89 14.57
C ASP A 109 -33.82 19.73 13.45
N SER A 110 -33.15 19.87 12.30
CA SER A 110 -33.70 20.52 11.10
C SER A 110 -34.69 19.63 10.32
N GLY A 111 -34.79 18.35 10.66
CA GLY A 111 -35.66 17.38 9.99
C GLY A 111 -35.16 16.91 8.63
N GLU A 112 -33.89 17.15 8.29
CA GLU A 112 -33.27 16.71 7.04
C GLU A 112 -32.99 15.21 7.03
N VAL A 113 -32.72 14.62 8.19
CA VAL A 113 -32.53 13.17 8.36
C VAL A 113 -33.40 12.63 9.50
N PRO A 114 -33.89 11.37 9.41
CA PRO A 114 -34.72 10.79 10.46
C PRO A 114 -33.91 10.47 11.71
N SER A 115 -34.57 10.43 12.87
CA SER A 115 -33.92 10.03 14.12
C SER A 115 -33.81 8.50 14.23
N TYR A 116 -32.61 7.94 14.03
CA TYR A 116 -32.37 6.50 14.23
C TYR A 116 -32.01 6.15 15.68
N LYS A 117 -32.52 4.99 16.13
CA LYS A 117 -32.24 4.46 17.47
C LYS A 117 -30.76 4.16 17.71
N GLY A 118 -30.03 3.76 16.66
CA GLY A 118 -28.60 3.45 16.73
C GLY A 118 -27.77 4.65 17.21
N PHE A 119 -28.14 5.84 16.76
CA PHE A 119 -27.48 7.09 17.13
C PHE A 119 -27.96 7.65 18.49
N VAL A 120 -29.28 7.70 18.70
CA VAL A 120 -29.88 8.33 19.89
C VAL A 120 -29.63 7.51 21.16
N LYS A 121 -29.67 6.18 21.05
CA LYS A 121 -29.49 5.27 22.19
C LYS A 121 -28.05 4.74 22.31
N GLU A 122 -27.10 5.37 21.61
CA GLU A 122 -25.70 4.97 21.72
C GLU A 122 -25.22 5.12 23.17
N SER A 123 -24.59 4.07 23.70
CA SER A 123 -24.06 4.10 25.06
C SER A 123 -22.75 4.87 25.11
N LYS A 124 -22.52 5.60 26.21
CA LYS A 124 -21.20 6.25 26.45
C LYS A 124 -20.05 5.26 26.45
N GLN A 125 -20.31 4.00 26.85
CA GLN A 125 -19.32 2.94 26.82
C GLN A 125 -18.91 2.58 25.38
N LYS A 126 -19.84 2.57 24.42
CA LYS A 126 -19.53 2.31 23.01
C LYS A 126 -18.61 3.39 22.44
N MET A 127 -18.91 4.66 22.69
CA MET A 127 -18.05 5.79 22.28
C MET A 127 -16.64 5.69 22.89
N ILE A 128 -16.54 5.42 24.20
CA ILE A 128 -15.24 5.26 24.87
C ILE A 128 -14.47 4.04 24.32
N ALA A 129 -15.16 2.94 24.04
CA ALA A 129 -14.56 1.74 23.48
C ALA A 129 -14.00 1.99 22.08
N ARG A 130 -14.71 2.74 21.23
CA ARG A 130 -14.23 3.15 19.89
C ARG A 130 -12.93 3.94 20.01
N LYS A 131 -12.90 4.98 20.85
CA LYS A 131 -11.69 5.78 21.10
C LYS A 131 -10.52 4.91 21.57
N ARG A 132 -10.76 4.03 22.55
CA ARG A 132 -9.72 3.13 23.08
C ARG A 132 -9.19 2.14 22.05
N ARG A 133 -10.04 1.66 21.13
CA ARG A 133 -9.63 0.77 20.04
C ARG A 133 -8.61 1.46 19.13
N VAL A 134 -8.91 2.68 18.70
CA VAL A 134 -8.03 3.47 17.85
C VAL A 134 -6.71 3.82 18.56
N GLU A 135 -6.77 4.24 19.83
CA GLU A 135 -5.56 4.51 20.63
C GLU A 135 -4.68 3.26 20.80
N LYS A 136 -5.31 2.10 20.98
CA LYS A 136 -4.59 0.82 21.11
C LYS A 136 -3.93 0.44 19.78
N GLU A 137 -4.65 0.55 18.67
CA GLU A 137 -4.12 0.28 17.32
C GLU A 137 -2.97 1.22 16.96
N ALA A 138 -3.08 2.51 17.28
CA ALA A 138 -2.00 3.49 17.09
C ALA A 138 -0.74 3.10 17.88
N ARG A 139 -0.91 2.68 19.14
CA ARG A 139 0.21 2.23 19.98
C ARG A 139 0.84 0.94 19.49
N GLU A 140 0.04 0.00 18.98
CA GLU A 140 0.55 -1.24 18.38
C GLU A 140 1.30 -0.95 17.09
N ALA A 141 0.79 -0.06 16.24
CA ALA A 141 1.47 0.39 15.02
C ALA A 141 2.81 1.08 15.32
N GLU A 142 2.87 1.95 16.34
CA GLU A 142 4.11 2.59 16.78
C GLU A 142 5.14 1.56 17.26
N LYS A 143 4.73 0.60 18.10
CA LYS A 143 5.63 -0.48 18.55
C LYS A 143 6.15 -1.33 17.40
N THR A 144 5.27 -1.72 16.48
CA THR A 144 5.68 -2.52 15.32
C THR A 144 6.61 -1.72 14.40
N LYS A 145 6.37 -0.42 14.24
CA LYS A 145 7.26 0.48 13.50
C LYS A 145 8.65 0.52 14.13
N ASP A 146 8.73 0.65 15.45
CA ASP A 146 9.99 0.65 16.19
C ASP A 146 10.72 -0.71 16.14
N GLU A 147 9.99 -1.81 16.31
CA GLU A 147 10.52 -3.18 16.22
C GLU A 147 11.08 -3.50 14.82
N LEU A 148 10.42 -2.99 13.77
CA LEU A 148 10.88 -3.14 12.39
C LEU A 148 11.94 -2.09 12.00
N GLY A 149 12.25 -1.14 12.88
CA GLY A 149 13.21 -0.06 12.61
C GLY A 149 12.81 0.83 11.43
N LEU A 150 11.50 1.02 11.21
CA LEU A 150 10.97 1.81 10.10
C LEU A 150 10.85 3.30 10.49
N GLY A 151 11.75 4.15 10.00
CA GLY A 151 11.77 5.59 10.28
C GLY A 151 12.05 6.49 9.08
N GLY A 152 12.59 5.96 7.98
CA GLY A 152 12.97 6.66 6.77
C GLY A 152 12.45 6.00 5.48
N GLU A 153 12.51 6.72 4.37
CA GLU A 153 11.93 6.30 3.08
C GLU A 153 12.59 5.03 2.50
N ASP A 154 13.87 4.78 2.82
CA ASP A 154 14.62 3.61 2.33
C ASP A 154 14.51 2.38 3.23
N ASP A 155 13.86 2.47 4.40
CA ASP A 155 13.91 1.40 5.41
C ASP A 155 13.15 0.16 4.97
N LEU A 156 12.06 0.33 4.20
CA LEU A 156 11.34 -0.81 3.63
C LEU A 156 12.23 -1.58 2.64
N LYS A 157 12.98 -0.85 1.81
CA LYS A 157 13.93 -1.43 0.85
C LYS A 157 15.05 -2.16 1.59
N ALA A 158 15.58 -1.56 2.66
CA ALA A 158 16.57 -2.18 3.52
C ALA A 158 16.05 -3.46 4.19
N LEU A 159 14.81 -3.44 4.71
CA LEU A 159 14.16 -4.60 5.34
C LEU A 159 13.96 -5.75 4.35
N ILE A 160 13.52 -5.46 3.13
CA ILE A 160 13.36 -6.46 2.05
C ILE A 160 14.71 -7.07 1.69
N GLN A 161 15.75 -6.25 1.57
CA GLN A 161 17.10 -6.74 1.28
C GLN A 161 17.66 -7.61 2.42
N SER A 162 17.43 -7.23 3.68
CA SER A 162 17.81 -8.04 4.84
C SER A 162 17.12 -9.40 4.80
N ARG A 163 15.79 -9.43 4.64
CA ARG A 163 15.02 -10.68 4.52
C ARG A 163 15.48 -11.57 3.37
N ASN A 164 15.87 -10.98 2.24
CA ASN A 164 16.44 -11.75 1.12
C ASN A 164 17.78 -12.41 1.50
N LYS A 165 18.64 -11.70 2.23
CA LYS A 165 19.91 -12.25 2.72
C LYS A 165 19.67 -13.37 3.74
N ASP A 166 18.74 -13.17 4.67
CA ASP A 166 18.41 -14.16 5.70
C ASP A 166 17.89 -15.45 5.06
N ARG A 167 16.94 -15.36 4.11
CA ARG A 167 16.47 -16.52 3.34
C ARG A 167 17.57 -17.26 2.60
N LYS A 168 18.53 -16.52 2.03
CA LYS A 168 19.67 -17.12 1.35
C LYS A 168 20.55 -17.88 2.34
N LYS A 169 20.83 -17.29 3.49
CA LYS A 169 21.61 -17.92 4.56
C LYS A 169 20.93 -19.20 5.07
N GLU A 170 19.62 -19.15 5.32
CA GLU A 170 18.84 -20.34 5.71
C GLU A 170 18.92 -21.46 4.67
N MET A 171 18.89 -21.11 3.37
CA MET A 171 19.06 -22.08 2.29
C MET A 171 20.48 -22.66 2.26
N ASP A 172 21.50 -21.83 2.44
CA ASP A 172 22.90 -22.27 2.51
C ASP A 172 23.12 -23.21 3.70
N ASP A 173 22.56 -22.89 4.87
CA ASP A 173 22.61 -23.72 6.07
C ASP A 173 21.86 -25.05 5.87
N PHE A 174 20.71 -25.04 5.19
CA PHE A 174 19.97 -26.24 4.83
C PHE A 174 20.76 -27.14 3.86
N LEU A 175 21.38 -26.56 2.83
CA LEU A 175 22.22 -27.30 1.88
C LEU A 175 23.46 -27.89 2.57
N ALA A 176 24.10 -27.14 3.48
CA ALA A 176 25.22 -27.62 4.27
C ALA A 176 24.82 -28.82 5.16
N GLN A 177 23.62 -28.81 5.76
CA GLN A 177 23.10 -29.94 6.52
C GLN A 177 22.84 -31.17 5.64
N LEU A 178 22.31 -30.98 4.42
CA LEU A 178 22.15 -32.07 3.45
C LEU A 178 23.51 -32.63 3.01
N GLU A 179 24.48 -31.77 2.72
CA GLU A 179 25.84 -32.17 2.38
C GLU A 179 26.50 -32.97 3.51
N ALA A 180 26.37 -32.51 4.75
CA ALA A 180 26.93 -33.23 5.90
C ALA A 180 26.30 -34.63 6.08
N LYS A 181 24.99 -34.76 5.82
CA LYS A 181 24.25 -36.02 5.99
C LYS A 181 24.48 -37.03 4.87
N TYR A 182 24.63 -36.57 3.63
CA TYR A 182 24.68 -37.43 2.44
C TYR A 182 26.01 -37.40 1.68
N GLY A 183 26.81 -36.34 1.84
CA GLY A 183 28.10 -36.16 1.16
C GLY A 183 29.25 -37.00 1.72
N ASN A 184 29.09 -37.60 2.90
CA ASN A 184 30.16 -38.34 3.58
C ASN A 184 30.30 -39.82 3.13
N ASN A 185 30.15 -40.10 1.84
CA ASN A 185 30.38 -41.43 1.24
C ASN A 185 31.60 -41.47 0.30
N ALA A 186 32.63 -40.66 0.56
CA ALA A 186 33.90 -40.75 -0.17
C ALA A 186 35.11 -40.38 0.69
N LYS A 187 35.46 -41.22 1.68
CA LYS A 187 36.84 -41.43 2.19
C LYS A 187 36.92 -42.56 3.23
N LYS A 188 36.69 -43.79 2.78
CA LYS A 188 37.26 -45.00 3.41
C LYS A 188 37.84 -45.89 2.30
N GLY A 189 39.01 -45.51 1.82
CA GLY A 189 39.79 -46.30 0.86
C GLY A 189 41.28 -46.05 1.05
N GLY A 190 42.04 -47.11 1.35
CA GLY A 190 43.50 -47.10 1.23
C GLY A 190 44.28 -47.44 2.49
N LYS A 191 44.17 -48.68 2.98
CA LYS A 191 45.19 -49.32 3.82
C LYS A 191 46.49 -49.40 3.02
N LYS A 192 47.53 -48.63 3.38
CA LYS A 192 48.92 -48.89 2.95
C LYS A 192 49.73 -49.35 4.16
N THR A 193 49.90 -50.66 4.26
CA THR A 193 50.92 -51.30 5.10
C THR A 193 52.31 -50.96 4.55
N ALA A 194 53.12 -50.25 5.34
CA ALA A 194 54.54 -50.07 5.07
C ALA A 194 55.30 -51.33 5.50
N ALA A 195 55.93 -52.00 4.52
CA ALA A 195 56.77 -53.17 4.74
C ALA A 195 58.18 -52.76 5.22
N LYS A 196 58.71 -53.50 6.20
CA LYS A 196 60.09 -53.47 6.70
C LYS A 196 61.10 -53.96 5.65
N LYS A 197 62.23 -53.26 5.56
CA LYS A 197 63.61 -53.75 5.31
C LYS A 197 64.51 -52.55 5.67
N GLY A 198 65.50 -52.59 6.55
CA GLY A 198 66.37 -53.66 7.00
C GLY A 198 67.80 -53.13 6.85
N LYS A 199 68.52 -52.96 7.97
CA LYS A 199 69.98 -53.03 8.05
C LYS A 199 70.34 -53.50 9.45
#